data_AF-D3BA09-F1
#
_entry.id   AF-D3BA09-F1
#
_cell.length_a   1.000
_cell.length_b   1.000
_cell.length_c   1.000
_cell.angle_alpha   90.00
_cell.angle_beta   90.00
_cell.angle_gamma   90.00
#
_symmetry.space_group_name_H-M   'P 1'
#
loop_
_entity.id
_entity.type
_entity.pdbx_description
1 polymer ?
#
loop_
_entity_poly.entity_id
_entity_poly.type
_entity_poly.pdbx_seq_one_letter_code
_entity_poly.pdbx_strand_id
1 'polypeptide(L)'
;MNDIILIYLICAPISIIGSLFIIITWGLFAKVGQHSGSNFIFFQSIADLIFTFKYILTIILYYAGVEQFDDSVVDTKSSSAVCFFLGMWGQYFGQATVMWSFMMTVKVFLSFFYANIDNSNSIKWYHIFVWSFCGINAIIIAAFKQYGPSSNGFHCDFNVDSLEDAEK
;
A
#
# COMPACT_ATOMS: atom_id res chain seq x y z
N MET A 1 6.03 22.28 -0.78
CA MET A 1 6.77 21.06 -1.15
C MET A 1 7.55 20.50 0.04
N ASN A 2 8.41 21.28 0.69
CA ASN A 2 9.18 20.87 1.87
C ASN A 2 8.34 20.28 3.03
N ASP A 3 7.12 20.77 3.25
CA ASP A 3 6.27 20.27 4.35
C ASP A 3 5.82 18.82 4.17
N ILE A 4 5.56 18.38 2.92
CA ILE A 4 5.14 16.99 2.62
C ILE A 4 6.33 16.05 2.76
N ILE A 5 7.51 16.47 2.30
CA ILE A 5 8.76 15.73 2.47
C ILE A 5 9.05 15.53 3.96
N LEU A 6 8.89 16.58 4.75
CA LEU A 6 9.07 16.53 6.19
C LEU A 6 8.07 15.57 6.86
N ILE A 7 6.81 15.56 6.43
CA ILE A 7 5.81 14.60 6.90
C ILE A 7 6.25 13.16 6.56
N TYR A 8 6.67 12.88 5.32
CA TYR A 8 7.13 11.54 4.96
C TYR A 8 8.40 11.14 5.73
N LEU A 9 9.32 12.07 5.95
CA LEU A 9 10.57 11.83 6.67
C LEU A 9 10.33 11.51 8.14
N ILE A 10 9.29 12.06 8.77
CA ILE A 10 8.94 11.77 10.16
C ILE A 10 8.01 10.55 10.28
N CYS A 11 6.94 10.51 9.49
CA CYS A 11 5.90 9.50 9.63
C CYS A 11 6.32 8.13 9.09
N ALA A 12 7.11 8.05 8.01
CA ALA A 12 7.48 6.77 7.42
C ALA A 12 8.38 5.93 8.36
N PRO A 13 9.44 6.48 9.01
CA PRO A 13 10.24 5.70 9.97
C PRO A 13 9.44 5.26 11.19
N ILE A 14 8.57 6.12 11.72
CA ILE A 14 7.70 5.79 12.86
C ILE A 14 6.81 4.60 12.50
N SER A 15 6.19 4.65 11.31
CA SER A 15 5.33 3.57 10.86
C SER A 15 6.10 2.27 10.61
N ILE A 16 7.31 2.33 10.05
CA ILE A 16 8.15 1.15 9.84
C ILE A 16 8.57 0.52 11.16
N ILE A 17 8.97 1.33 12.16
CA ILE A 17 9.31 0.83 13.50
C ILE A 17 8.10 0.16 14.14
N GLY A 18 6.92 0.77 14.03
CA GLY A 18 5.65 0.21 14.52
C GLY A 18 5.31 -1.13 13.87
N SER A 19 5.36 -1.21 12.54
CA SER A 19 5.07 -2.44 11.80
C SER A 19 6.10 -3.54 12.08
N LEU A 20 7.40 -3.20 12.17
CA LEU A 20 8.46 -4.14 12.53
C LEU A 20 8.27 -4.70 13.95
N PHE A 21 7.89 -3.85 14.90
CA PHE A 21 7.60 -4.28 16.26
C PHE A 21 6.49 -5.33 16.27
N ILE A 22 5.37 -5.08 15.58
CA ILE A 22 4.26 -6.03 15.49
C ILE A 22 4.69 -7.35 14.83
N ILE A 23 5.45 -7.29 13.75
CA ILE A 23 5.97 -8.47 13.04
C ILE A 23 6.88 -9.30 13.95
N ILE A 24 7.79 -8.66 14.68
CA ILE A 24 8.72 -9.33 15.61
C ILE A 24 7.95 -9.93 16.79
N THR A 25 7.05 -9.17 17.41
CA THR A 25 6.21 -9.66 18.51
C THR A 25 5.37 -10.85 18.06
N TRP A 26 4.76 -10.77 16.88
CA TRP A 26 4.05 -11.91 16.30
C TRP A 26 4.99 -13.11 16.10
N GLY A 27 6.17 -12.92 15.51
CA GLY A 27 7.14 -14.00 15.30
C GLY A 27 7.60 -14.69 16.58
N LEU A 28 7.81 -13.93 17.66
CA LEU A 28 8.25 -14.46 18.95
C LEU A 28 7.12 -15.18 19.72
N PHE A 29 5.88 -14.68 19.63
CA PHE A 29 4.73 -15.21 20.38
C PHE A 29 3.75 -16.03 19.53
N ALA A 30 4.04 -16.25 18.24
CA ALA A 30 3.20 -17.00 17.29
C ALA A 30 2.85 -18.42 17.79
N LYS A 31 3.73 -19.02 18.59
CA LYS A 31 3.55 -20.37 19.12
C LYS A 31 2.56 -20.46 20.28
N VAL A 32 2.24 -19.34 20.94
CA VAL A 32 1.31 -19.29 22.10
C VAL A 32 -0.09 -18.80 21.66
N GLY A 33 -0.17 -18.03 20.58
CA GLY A 33 -1.40 -17.40 20.10
C GLY A 33 -2.00 -18.07 18.86
N GLN A 34 -2.42 -19.33 18.98
CA GLN A 34 -3.13 -20.11 17.93
C GLN A 34 -4.56 -19.57 17.65
N HIS A 35 -4.76 -18.26 17.79
CA HIS A 35 -6.00 -17.56 17.46
C HIS A 35 -5.94 -17.07 16.02
N SER A 36 -6.86 -17.57 15.21
CA SER A 36 -7.05 -17.22 13.79
C SER A 36 -7.09 -15.70 13.54
N GLY A 37 -7.38 -14.85 14.53
CA GLY A 37 -7.35 -13.38 14.41
C GLY A 37 -5.94 -12.77 14.30
N SER A 38 -4.94 -13.37 14.97
CA SER A 38 -3.57 -12.84 15.03
C SER A 38 -2.88 -12.79 13.67
N ASN A 39 -3.20 -13.77 12.80
CA ASN A 39 -2.64 -13.85 11.46
C ASN A 39 -3.02 -12.64 10.58
N PHE A 40 -4.24 -12.09 10.73
CA PHE A 40 -4.68 -10.95 9.92
C PHE A 40 -3.88 -9.70 10.25
N ILE A 41 -3.61 -9.46 11.53
CA ILE A 41 -2.82 -8.32 12.02
C ILE A 41 -1.38 -8.42 11.49
N PHE A 42 -0.83 -9.64 11.42
CA PHE A 42 0.49 -9.88 10.84
C PHE A 42 0.55 -9.50 9.35
N PHE A 43 -0.42 -9.96 8.54
CA PHE A 43 -0.45 -9.64 7.10
C PHE A 43 -0.74 -8.16 6.83
N GLN A 44 -1.61 -7.54 7.63
CA GLN A 44 -1.82 -6.10 7.63
C GLN A 44 -0.50 -5.36 7.85
N SER A 45 0.26 -5.75 8.89
CA SER A 45 1.51 -5.08 9.25
C SER A 45 2.59 -5.25 8.17
N ILE A 46 2.61 -6.38 7.46
CA ILE A 46 3.47 -6.58 6.29
C ILE A 46 3.06 -5.64 5.15
N ALA A 47 1.76 -5.54 4.83
CA ALA A 47 1.27 -4.64 3.80
C ALA A 47 1.62 -3.17 4.14
N ASP A 48 1.43 -2.76 5.39
CA ASP A 48 1.76 -1.41 5.87
C ASP A 48 3.26 -1.13 5.81
N LEU A 49 4.10 -2.11 6.14
CA LEU A 49 5.56 -1.98 6.01
C LEU A 49 5.97 -1.81 4.55
N ILE A 50 5.44 -2.64 3.64
CA ILE A 50 5.79 -2.57 2.22
C ILE A 50 5.24 -1.29 1.59
N PHE A 51 4.05 -0.85 1.98
CA PHE A 51 3.47 0.41 1.53
C PHE A 51 4.30 1.60 2.02
N THR A 52 4.68 1.63 3.30
CA THR A 52 5.48 2.75 3.86
C THR A 52 6.91 2.79 3.32
N PHE A 53 7.47 1.63 2.97
CA PHE A 53 8.76 1.53 2.29
C PHE A 53 8.79 2.30 0.96
N LYS A 54 7.65 2.42 0.24
CA LYS A 54 7.53 3.27 -0.96
C LYS A 54 7.99 4.69 -0.68
N TYR A 55 7.53 5.31 0.40
CA TYR A 55 7.84 6.71 0.70
C TYR A 55 9.31 6.94 1.01
N ILE A 56 9.96 5.98 1.68
CA ILE A 56 11.43 6.04 1.88
C ILE A 56 12.15 5.92 0.54
N LEU A 57 11.71 5.01 -0.32
CA LEU A 57 12.31 4.83 -1.64
C LEU A 57 12.15 6.09 -2.50
N THR A 58 10.99 6.77 -2.44
CA THR A 58 10.77 8.06 -3.08
C THR A 58 11.74 9.14 -2.57
N ILE A 59 11.97 9.23 -1.26
CA ILE A 59 12.94 10.18 -0.69
C ILE A 59 14.37 9.90 -1.19
N ILE A 60 14.77 8.61 -1.25
CA ILE A 60 16.09 8.23 -1.77
C ILE A 60 16.23 8.62 -3.25
N LEU A 61 15.21 8.36 -4.06
CA LEU A 61 15.21 8.71 -5.49
C LEU A 61 15.23 10.22 -5.73
N TYR A 62 14.58 11.00 -4.86
CA TYR A 62 14.64 12.45 -4.87
C TYR A 62 16.08 12.95 -4.63
N TYR A 63 16.76 12.45 -3.58
CA TYR A 63 18.16 12.80 -3.32
C TYR A 63 19.14 12.27 -4.37
N ALA A 64 18.77 11.22 -5.11
CA ALA A 64 19.56 10.66 -6.20
C ALA A 64 19.44 11.48 -7.51
N GLY A 65 18.59 12.52 -7.56
CA GLY A 65 18.47 13.40 -8.73
C GLY A 65 17.85 12.72 -9.95
N VAL A 66 16.92 11.78 -9.74
CA VAL A 66 16.18 11.16 -10.85
C VAL A 66 15.21 12.20 -11.43
N GLU A 67 15.34 12.52 -12.73
CA GLU A 67 14.65 13.60 -13.45
C GLU A 67 13.12 13.66 -13.23
N GLN A 68 12.47 12.55 -12.92
CA GLN A 68 11.03 12.50 -12.62
C GLN A 68 10.62 13.10 -11.26
N PHE A 69 11.58 13.24 -10.35
CA PHE A 69 11.42 13.79 -9.01
C PHE A 69 12.23 15.08 -8.83
N ASP A 70 12.86 15.57 -9.91
CA ASP A 70 13.65 16.79 -9.91
C ASP A 70 12.77 17.98 -10.30
N ASP A 71 12.65 18.95 -9.39
CA ASP A 71 11.88 20.18 -9.58
C ASP A 71 12.38 21.03 -10.77
N SER A 72 13.59 20.76 -11.27
CA SER A 72 14.21 21.52 -12.36
C SER A 72 13.80 21.07 -13.78
N VAL A 73 13.20 19.88 -13.93
CA VAL A 73 12.81 19.32 -15.24
C VAL A 73 11.32 19.06 -15.27
N VAL A 74 10.53 20.11 -15.57
CA VAL A 74 9.09 20.03 -15.82
C VAL A 74 8.84 19.41 -17.20
N ASP A 75 9.25 18.16 -17.41
CA ASP A 75 8.89 17.41 -18.60
C ASP A 75 7.86 16.34 -18.22
N THR A 76 6.60 16.78 -18.18
CA THR A 76 5.38 16.03 -17.80
C THR A 76 5.09 14.81 -18.69
N LYS A 77 5.97 14.49 -19.65
CA LYS A 77 5.81 13.41 -20.63
C LYS A 77 6.85 12.29 -20.52
N SER A 78 7.87 12.42 -19.68
CA SER A 78 8.81 11.33 -19.44
C SER A 78 8.20 10.31 -18.48
N SER A 79 7.37 9.41 -19.00
CA SER A 79 6.88 8.25 -18.26
C SER A 79 8.00 7.21 -18.10
N SER A 80 8.98 7.49 -17.26
CA SER A 80 9.98 6.48 -16.89
C SER A 80 9.32 5.36 -16.09
N ALA A 81 9.82 4.15 -16.32
CA ALA A 81 9.36 2.91 -15.71
C ALA A 81 9.34 2.96 -14.18
N VAL A 82 10.18 3.81 -13.57
CA VAL A 82 10.26 4.01 -12.11
C VAL A 82 8.97 4.60 -11.56
N CYS A 83 8.42 5.62 -12.22
CA CYS A 83 7.15 6.24 -11.84
C CYS A 83 5.97 5.28 -11.98
N PHE A 84 5.94 4.51 -13.07
CA PHE A 84 4.92 3.47 -13.27
C PHE A 84 5.00 2.39 -12.18
N PHE A 85 6.21 1.94 -11.84
CA PHE A 85 6.42 0.94 -10.79
C PHE A 85 5.99 1.46 -9.41
N LEU A 86 6.36 2.70 -9.06
CA LEU A 86 5.97 3.35 -7.81
C LEU A 86 4.45 3.57 -7.71
N GLY A 87 3.80 3.92 -8.82
CA GLY A 87 2.35 4.00 -8.92
C GLY A 87 1.69 2.64 -8.67
N MET A 88 2.14 1.58 -9.37
CA MET A 88 1.66 0.21 -9.16
C MET A 88 1.88 -0.28 -7.74
N TRP A 89 3.05 -0.01 -7.18
CA TRP A 89 3.37 -0.36 -5.81
C TRP A 89 2.43 0.34 -4.82
N GLY A 90 2.22 1.65 -5.00
CA GLY A 90 1.33 2.44 -4.16
C GLY A 90 -0.10 1.93 -4.21
N GLN A 91 -0.64 1.72 -5.41
CA GLN A 91 -2.02 1.29 -5.59
C GLN A 91 -2.26 -0.12 -5.05
N TYR A 92 -1.34 -1.04 -5.34
CA TYR A 92 -1.47 -2.43 -4.91
C TYR A 92 -1.39 -2.56 -3.39
N PHE A 93 -0.32 -2.04 -2.77
CA PHE A 93 -0.12 -2.19 -1.32
C PHE A 93 -1.03 -1.27 -0.49
N GLY A 94 -1.33 -0.07 -0.99
CA GLY A 94 -2.29 0.84 -0.34
C GLY A 94 -3.70 0.23 -0.28
N GLN A 95 -4.16 -0.38 -1.37
CA GLN A 95 -5.44 -1.11 -1.35
C GLN A 95 -5.38 -2.37 -0.48
N ALA A 96 -4.26 -3.08 -0.49
CA ALA A 96 -4.09 -4.29 0.34
C ALA A 96 -4.24 -3.95 1.83
N THR A 97 -3.62 -2.87 2.30
CA THR A 97 -3.76 -2.35 3.67
C THR A 97 -5.22 -2.08 4.06
N VAL A 98 -6.00 -1.47 3.16
CA VAL A 98 -7.41 -1.18 3.44
C VAL A 98 -8.25 -2.46 3.44
N MET A 99 -7.98 -3.37 2.50
CA MET A 99 -8.70 -4.63 2.40
C MET A 99 -8.41 -5.58 3.56
N TRP A 100 -7.16 -5.65 4.04
CA TRP A 100 -6.81 -6.42 5.24
C TRP A 100 -7.53 -5.87 6.48
N SER A 101 -7.61 -4.55 6.62
CA SER A 101 -8.40 -3.90 7.67
C SER A 101 -9.89 -4.25 7.58
N PHE A 102 -10.47 -4.19 6.38
CA PHE A 102 -11.86 -4.55 6.15
C PHE A 102 -12.15 -6.02 6.50
N MET A 103 -11.27 -6.95 6.11
CA MET A 103 -11.41 -8.38 6.44
C MET A 103 -11.34 -8.64 7.95
N MET A 104 -10.50 -7.91 8.68
CA MET A 104 -10.48 -7.97 10.15
C MET A 104 -11.83 -7.53 10.74
N THR A 105 -12.40 -6.41 10.27
CA THR A 105 -13.72 -5.93 10.72
C THR A 105 -14.82 -6.94 10.41
N VAL A 106 -14.85 -7.49 9.18
CA VAL A 106 -15.83 -8.51 8.78
C VAL A 106 -15.75 -9.74 9.68
N LYS A 107 -14.54 -10.20 9.98
CA LYS A 107 -14.33 -11.34 10.87
C LYS A 107 -14.84 -11.08 12.29
N VAL A 108 -14.54 -9.91 12.85
CA VAL A 108 -15.01 -9.52 14.18
C VAL A 108 -16.53 -9.44 14.19
N PHE A 109 -17.12 -8.83 13.16
CA PHE A 109 -18.57 -8.73 12.99
C PHE A 109 -19.22 -10.11 12.91
N LEU A 110 -18.70 -11.01 12.05
CA LEU A 110 -19.20 -12.38 11.95
C LEU A 110 -19.05 -13.15 13.27
N SER A 111 -17.99 -12.90 14.05
CA SER A 111 -17.82 -13.51 15.37
C SER A 111 -18.88 -13.05 16.38
N PHE A 112 -19.43 -11.84 16.22
CA PHE A 112 -20.53 -11.36 17.07
C PHE A 112 -21.87 -12.00 16.71
N PHE A 113 -22.14 -12.24 15.42
CA PHE A 113 -23.43 -12.75 14.95
C PHE A 113 -23.48 -14.27 14.79
N TYR A 114 -22.36 -14.92 14.50
CA TYR A 114 -22.26 -16.34 14.19
C TYR A 114 -21.15 -17.00 15.01
N ALA A 115 -21.51 -17.53 16.18
CA ALA A 115 -20.56 -18.12 17.14
C ALA A 115 -19.90 -19.45 16.68
N ASN A 116 -20.34 -20.07 15.58
CA ASN A 116 -19.95 -21.44 15.20
C ASN A 116 -19.50 -21.61 13.73
N ILE A 117 -19.02 -20.56 13.06
CA ILE A 117 -18.41 -20.75 11.72
C ILE A 117 -17.01 -21.33 11.91
N ASP A 118 -16.86 -22.60 11.54
CA ASP A 118 -15.60 -23.33 11.56
C ASP A 118 -14.56 -22.61 10.66
N ASN A 119 -13.56 -22.01 11.30
CA ASN A 119 -12.73 -20.93 10.73
C ASN A 119 -11.39 -21.42 10.15
N SER A 120 -11.15 -22.74 10.13
CA SER A 120 -9.82 -23.31 9.85
C SER A 120 -9.35 -23.10 8.40
N ASN A 121 -10.26 -23.12 7.42
CA ASN A 121 -9.93 -22.92 6.01
C ASN A 121 -10.19 -21.50 5.47
N SER A 122 -10.75 -20.61 6.30
CA SER A 122 -11.22 -19.29 5.85
C SER A 122 -10.06 -18.35 5.48
N ILE A 123 -8.91 -18.46 6.14
CA ILE A 123 -7.78 -17.54 5.93
C ILE A 123 -7.16 -17.60 4.53
N LYS A 124 -7.14 -18.78 3.89
CA LYS A 124 -6.62 -18.94 2.53
C LYS A 124 -7.50 -18.23 1.52
N TRP A 125 -8.82 -18.32 1.70
CA TRP A 125 -9.78 -17.61 0.86
C TRP A 125 -9.69 -16.10 1.01
N TYR A 126 -9.54 -15.60 2.23
CA TYR A 126 -9.30 -14.17 2.46
C TYR A 126 -7.99 -13.69 1.81
N HIS A 127 -6.91 -14.49 1.91
CA HIS A 127 -5.65 -14.19 1.22
C HIS A 127 -5.85 -14.04 -0.29
N ILE A 128 -6.42 -15.07 -0.92
CA ILE A 128 -6.62 -15.07 -2.37
C ILE A 128 -7.52 -13.89 -2.77
N PHE A 129 -8.60 -13.65 -2.03
CA PHE A 129 -9.51 -12.53 -2.31
C PHE A 129 -8.81 -11.17 -2.24
N VAL A 130 -8.12 -10.86 -1.14
CA VAL A 130 -7.47 -9.56 -0.95
C VAL A 130 -6.40 -9.33 -2.03
N TRP A 131 -5.50 -10.28 -2.23
CA TRP A 131 -4.40 -10.13 -3.19
C TRP A 131 -4.88 -10.12 -4.64
N SER A 132 -5.84 -10.98 -5.00
CA SER A 132 -6.41 -10.96 -6.35
C SER A 132 -7.20 -9.69 -6.63
N PHE A 133 -7.97 -9.18 -5.66
CA PHE A 133 -8.72 -7.94 -5.82
C PHE A 133 -7.77 -6.75 -6.04
N CYS A 134 -6.74 -6.61 -5.21
CA CYS A 134 -5.73 -5.57 -5.37
C CYS A 134 -4.96 -5.71 -6.69
N GLY A 135 -4.65 -6.94 -7.11
CA GLY A 135 -3.94 -7.21 -8.36
C GLY A 135 -4.77 -6.85 -9.59
N ILE A 136 -6.04 -7.28 -9.63
CA ILE A 136 -6.96 -6.95 -10.73
C ILE A 136 -7.14 -5.44 -10.82
N ASN A 137 -7.35 -4.77 -9.69
CA ASN A 137 -7.55 -3.32 -9.67
C ASN A 137 -6.30 -2.57 -10.15
N ALA A 138 -5.11 -2.96 -9.68
CA ALA A 138 -3.85 -2.39 -10.16
C ALA A 138 -3.65 -2.60 -11.67
N ILE A 139 -3.98 -3.79 -12.20
CA ILE A 139 -3.87 -4.09 -13.64
C ILE A 139 -4.85 -3.24 -14.46
N ILE A 140 -6.09 -3.10 -13.99
CA ILE A 140 -7.11 -2.28 -14.67
C ILE A 140 -6.60 -0.85 -14.81
N ILE A 141 -6.17 -0.25 -13.70
CA ILE A 141 -5.70 1.14 -13.69
C ILE A 141 -4.42 1.30 -14.53
N ALA A 142 -3.51 0.31 -14.49
CA ALA A 142 -2.33 0.27 -15.35
C ALA A 142 -2.70 0.20 -16.85
N ALA A 143 -3.72 -0.59 -17.22
CA ALA A 143 -4.18 -0.74 -18.60
C ALA A 143 -4.79 0.57 -19.15
N PHE A 144 -5.47 1.34 -18.29
CA PHE A 144 -6.01 2.65 -18.65
C PHE A 144 -4.95 3.77 -18.65
N LYS A 145 -3.68 3.46 -18.37
CA LYS A 145 -2.56 4.40 -18.31
C LYS A 145 -2.82 5.64 -17.44
N GLN A 146 -3.63 5.50 -16.39
CA GLN A 146 -3.99 6.59 -15.48
C GLN A 146 -2.87 6.89 -14.46
N TYR A 147 -1.61 6.82 -14.86
CA TYR A 147 -0.47 7.07 -13.97
C TYR A 147 0.20 8.38 -14.32
N GLY A 148 0.56 9.13 -13.30
CA GLY A 148 1.29 10.37 -13.46
C GLY A 148 2.03 10.78 -12.19
N PRO A 149 2.91 11.77 -12.30
CA PRO A 149 3.34 12.49 -11.11
C PRO A 149 2.09 13.03 -10.40
N SER A 150 2.04 12.84 -9.08
CA SER A 150 1.05 13.46 -8.21
C SER A 150 1.02 14.97 -8.45
N SER A 151 -0.08 15.66 -8.08
CA SER A 151 -0.20 17.12 -8.23
C SER A 151 0.95 17.91 -7.60
N ASN A 152 1.72 17.26 -6.72
CA ASN A 152 2.86 17.82 -6.00
C ASN A 152 4.22 17.47 -6.62
N GLY A 153 4.28 16.74 -7.75
CA GLY A 153 5.51 16.33 -8.45
C GLY A 153 6.41 15.31 -7.73
N PHE A 154 6.29 15.20 -6.41
CA PHE A 154 7.23 14.50 -5.55
C PHE A 154 7.04 12.98 -5.48
N HIS A 155 5.92 12.44 -5.94
CA HIS A 155 5.65 11.00 -5.96
C HIS A 155 4.76 10.64 -7.14
N CYS A 156 4.84 9.38 -7.56
CA CYS A 156 3.99 8.85 -8.63
C CYS A 156 2.84 8.05 -8.05
N ASP A 157 1.64 8.39 -8.49
CA ASP A 157 0.39 7.71 -8.16
C ASP A 157 -0.49 7.58 -9.40
N PHE A 158 -1.49 6.72 -9.31
CA PHE A 158 -2.52 6.68 -10.32
C PHE A 158 -3.57 7.74 -10.03
N ASN A 159 -3.75 8.67 -10.96
CA ASN A 159 -4.64 9.81 -10.78
C ASN A 159 -5.85 9.67 -11.71
N VAL A 160 -7.04 9.58 -11.11
CA VAL A 160 -8.33 9.45 -11.82
C VAL A 160 -8.66 10.74 -12.59
N ASP A 161 -8.08 11.88 -12.18
CA ASP A 161 -8.24 13.19 -12.82
C ASP A 161 -7.73 13.22 -14.28
N SER A 162 -6.91 12.26 -14.69
CA SER A 162 -6.49 12.10 -16.09
C SER A 162 -7.63 11.79 -17.06
N LEU A 163 -8.82 11.41 -16.56
CA LEU A 163 -10.03 11.29 -17.38
C LEU A 163 -10.64 12.64 -17.76
N GLU A 164 -10.56 13.65 -16.89
CA GLU A 164 -11.19 14.96 -17.14
C GLU A 164 -10.42 15.76 -18.20
N ASP A 165 -9.12 15.53 -18.32
CA ASP A 165 -8.27 16.14 -19.34
C ASP A 165 -8.25 15.38 -20.67
N ALA A 166 -8.69 14.10 -20.70
CA ALA A 166 -8.81 13.31 -21.92
C ALA A 166 -10.17 13.52 -22.64
N GLU A 167 -11.14 14.16 -21.97
CA GLU A 167 -12.47 14.48 -22.51
C GLU A 167 -12.60 15.94 -23.00
N LYS A 168 -11.52 16.73 -22.92
CA LYS A 168 -11.40 18.08 -23.53
C LYS A 168 -10.54 18.06 -24.79
#